data_AF-A0A165WV56-F1
#
_entry.id   AF-A0A165WV56-F1
#
_cell.length_a   1.000
_cell.length_b   1.000
_cell.length_c   1.000
_cell.angle_alpha   90.00
_cell.angle_beta   90.00
_cell.angle_gamma   90.00
#
_symmetry.space_group_name_H-M   'P 1'
#
loop_
_entity.id
_entity.type
_entity.pdbx_description
1 polymer ?
#
loop_
_entity_poly.entity_id
_entity_poly.type
_entity_poly.pdbx_seq_one_letter_code
_entity_poly.pdbx_strand_id
1 'polypeptide(L)'
;MPRKGMGSLLFSSKKSSSSILESPSRPSFSDTVLERTLEIAEPIIKKWDADTSTFASVTSLFYENRKEATEFIKWVNNVQKSMHKYVSEHSSYSDNKLVRGQKLMEIAMKRLEKEFYQILSTNRAHLDPVNFCF
;
A
#
# COMPACT_ATOMS: atom_id res chain seq x y z
N MET A 1 -33.00 35.07 -70.14
CA MET A 1 -31.65 34.87 -70.72
C MET A 1 -30.59 35.21 -69.68
N PRO A 2 -29.44 34.50 -69.64
CA PRO A 2 -28.56 34.39 -68.46
C PRO A 2 -27.25 35.20 -68.58
N ARG A 3 -26.63 35.57 -67.45
CA ARG A 3 -25.18 35.86 -67.38
C ARG A 3 -24.58 35.77 -65.96
N LYS A 4 -23.85 34.67 -65.75
CA LYS A 4 -22.54 34.46 -65.08
C LYS A 4 -22.12 35.29 -63.87
N GLY A 5 -21.65 34.56 -62.85
CA GLY A 5 -20.66 35.01 -61.86
C GLY A 5 -20.27 33.89 -60.90
N MET A 6 -19.33 33.03 -61.29
CA MET A 6 -18.67 32.06 -60.41
C MET A 6 -17.71 32.80 -59.47
N GLY A 7 -17.89 32.64 -58.16
CA GLY A 7 -16.98 33.14 -57.14
C GLY A 7 -16.75 32.07 -56.08
N SER A 8 -15.71 31.27 -56.26
CA SER A 8 -15.21 30.30 -55.28
C SER A 8 -14.48 31.03 -54.17
N LEU A 9 -14.96 30.93 -52.93
CA LEU A 9 -14.18 31.28 -51.75
C LEU A 9 -14.04 30.03 -50.87
N LEU A 10 -12.92 29.35 -51.09
CA LEU A 10 -12.37 28.35 -50.18
C LEU A 10 -11.83 29.08 -48.95
N PHE A 11 -12.56 29.07 -47.85
CA PHE A 11 -12.02 29.45 -46.54
C PHE A 11 -11.70 28.19 -45.73
N SER A 12 -10.40 27.93 -45.65
CA SER A 12 -9.76 26.92 -44.82
C SER A 12 -10.08 27.17 -43.35
N SER A 13 -10.99 26.39 -42.78
CA SER A 13 -11.17 26.32 -41.33
C SER A 13 -10.02 25.50 -40.77
N LYS A 14 -9.04 26.21 -40.20
CA LYS A 14 -7.89 25.64 -39.50
C LYS A 14 -8.40 24.61 -38.50
N LYS A 15 -7.92 23.38 -38.64
CA LYS A 15 -8.02 22.33 -37.61
C LYS A 15 -7.37 22.87 -36.35
N SER A 16 -8.17 23.39 -35.42
CA SER A 16 -7.74 23.56 -34.05
C SER A 16 -7.74 22.18 -33.43
N SER A 17 -6.65 21.44 -33.63
CA SER A 17 -6.33 20.31 -32.77
C SER A 17 -6.09 20.91 -31.40
N SER A 18 -7.15 20.98 -30.59
CA SER A 18 -7.03 21.23 -29.17
C SER A 18 -6.22 20.07 -28.60
N SER A 19 -4.92 20.27 -28.50
CA SER A 19 -4.10 19.51 -27.57
C SER A 19 -4.77 19.69 -26.21
N ILE A 20 -5.47 18.64 -25.76
CA ILE A 20 -5.86 18.49 -24.38
C ILE A 20 -4.53 18.47 -23.63
N LEU A 21 -4.07 19.65 -23.22
CA LEU A 21 -3.05 19.77 -22.21
C LEU A 21 -3.73 19.23 -20.96
N GLU A 22 -3.49 17.96 -20.68
CA GLU A 22 -3.72 17.38 -19.36
C GLU A 22 -2.98 18.28 -18.38
N SER A 23 -3.74 19.18 -17.75
CA SER A 23 -3.24 19.93 -16.61
C SER A 23 -2.75 18.89 -15.62
N PRO A 24 -1.53 18.99 -15.05
CA PRO A 24 -1.10 18.05 -14.05
C PRO A 24 -2.10 18.12 -12.90
N SER A 25 -2.92 17.08 -12.79
CA SER A 25 -3.90 16.94 -11.72
C SER A 25 -3.12 17.00 -10.42
N ARG A 26 -3.34 18.05 -9.64
CA ARG A 26 -2.71 18.16 -8.32
C ARG A 26 -3.07 16.91 -7.52
N PRO A 27 -2.09 16.24 -6.90
CA PRO A 27 -2.38 15.05 -6.10
C PRO A 27 -3.37 15.43 -4.99
N SER A 28 -4.37 14.57 -4.81
CA SER A 28 -5.36 14.74 -3.74
C SER A 28 -4.66 14.70 -2.38
N PHE A 29 -5.26 15.33 -1.36
CA PHE A 29 -4.72 15.26 -0.01
C PHE A 29 -4.56 13.79 0.46
N SER A 30 -5.53 12.93 0.16
CA SER A 30 -5.43 11.49 0.45
C SER A 30 -4.32 10.79 -0.31
N ASP A 31 -4.00 11.21 -1.54
CA ASP A 31 -2.87 10.66 -2.30
C ASP A 31 -1.55 10.93 -1.57
N THR A 32 -1.38 12.17 -1.09
CA THR A 32 -0.15 12.57 -0.40
C THR A 32 -0.01 11.88 0.96
N VAL A 33 -1.12 11.69 1.66
CA VAL A 33 -1.16 10.97 2.94
C VAL A 33 -0.86 9.49 2.74
N LEU A 34 -1.46 8.84 1.73
CA LEU A 34 -1.18 7.44 1.41
C LEU A 34 0.30 7.27 1.04
N GLU A 35 0.82 8.07 0.12
CA GLU A 35 2.21 7.96 -0.33
C GLU A 35 3.20 8.09 0.83
N ARG A 36 3.07 9.16 1.64
CA ARG A 36 3.92 9.35 2.83
C ARG A 36 3.76 8.21 3.84
N THR A 37 2.56 7.67 4.01
CA THR A 37 2.35 6.53 4.91
C THR A 37 3.11 5.31 4.41
N LEU A 38 3.06 5.03 3.10
CA LEU A 38 3.75 3.89 2.49
C LEU A 38 5.27 4.05 2.54
N GLU A 39 5.80 5.24 2.28
CA GLU A 39 7.23 5.54 2.35
C GLU A 39 7.82 5.22 3.73
N ILE A 40 7.11 5.56 4.80
CA ILE A 40 7.60 5.32 6.17
C ILE A 40 7.32 3.88 6.61
N ALA A 41 6.15 3.32 6.27
CA ALA A 41 5.77 1.98 6.68
C ALA A 41 6.58 0.88 6.00
N GLU A 42 6.96 1.08 4.74
CA GLU A 42 7.64 0.06 3.93
C GLU A 42 8.93 -0.50 4.56
N PRO A 43 9.93 0.30 4.97
CA PRO A 43 11.14 -0.24 5.59
C PRO A 43 10.85 -0.95 6.91
N ILE A 44 9.85 -0.49 7.67
CA ILE A 44 9.47 -1.07 8.97
C ILE A 44 8.81 -2.43 8.76
N ILE A 45 7.87 -2.52 7.82
CA ILE A 45 7.13 -3.76 7.55
C ILE A 45 8.03 -4.79 6.84
N LYS A 46 8.78 -4.37 5.81
CA LYS A 46 9.67 -5.28 5.06
C LYS A 46 10.81 -5.85 5.89
N LYS A 47 11.28 -5.13 6.92
CA LYS A 47 12.28 -5.67 7.87
C LYS A 47 11.84 -7.02 8.46
N TRP A 48 10.54 -7.18 8.67
CA TRP A 48 9.92 -8.34 9.31
C TRP A 48 9.31 -9.35 8.33
N ASP A 49 9.61 -9.22 7.04
CA ASP A 49 9.21 -10.19 6.03
C ASP A 49 10.02 -11.49 6.19
N ALA A 50 9.36 -12.55 6.65
CA ALA A 50 10.00 -13.83 6.91
C ALA A 50 10.47 -14.56 5.64
N ASP A 51 9.92 -14.20 4.47
CA ASP A 51 10.28 -14.83 3.19
C ASP A 51 11.60 -14.27 2.64
N THR A 52 11.95 -13.02 2.99
CA THR A 52 13.13 -12.31 2.46
C THR A 52 14.20 -12.02 3.51
N SER A 53 13.83 -11.92 4.78
CA SER A 53 14.73 -11.58 5.88
C SER A 53 15.07 -12.82 6.72
N THR A 54 16.32 -13.27 6.65
CA THR A 54 16.86 -14.30 7.55
C THR A 54 16.82 -13.86 9.01
N PHE A 55 16.87 -12.55 9.29
CA PHE A 55 16.65 -12.02 10.63
C PHE A 55 15.22 -12.29 11.11
N ALA A 56 14.22 -11.96 10.29
CA ALA A 56 12.81 -12.18 10.65
C ALA A 56 12.44 -13.66 10.73
N SER A 57 13.18 -14.56 10.06
CA SER A 57 12.85 -15.99 10.09
C SER A 57 13.09 -16.63 11.47
N VAL A 58 14.11 -16.18 12.20
CA VAL A 58 14.53 -16.73 13.51
C VAL A 58 14.24 -15.84 14.72
N THR A 59 14.10 -14.53 14.54
CA THR A 59 13.79 -13.61 15.65
C THR A 59 12.28 -13.47 15.84
N SER A 60 11.80 -13.40 17.09
CA SER A 60 10.41 -13.04 17.42
C SER A 60 10.28 -11.53 17.65
N LEU A 61 9.30 -10.93 16.99
CA LEU A 61 9.02 -9.48 17.01
C LEU A 61 8.58 -9.04 18.41
N PHE A 62 7.72 -9.83 19.05
CA PHE A 62 7.17 -9.48 20.37
C PHE A 62 8.11 -9.82 21.52
N TYR A 63 9.05 -10.75 21.34
CA TYR A 63 10.00 -11.13 22.37
C TYR A 63 11.22 -10.19 22.42
N GLU A 64 11.75 -9.79 21.26
CA GLU A 64 13.00 -9.03 21.17
C GLU A 64 12.86 -7.59 21.65
N ASN A 65 11.84 -6.86 21.14
CA ASN A 65 11.72 -5.43 21.40
C ASN A 65 10.26 -4.97 21.36
N ARG A 66 9.67 -4.80 22.55
CA ARG A 66 8.29 -4.32 22.71
C ARG A 66 8.02 -2.97 22.04
N LYS A 67 9.00 -2.06 22.02
CA LYS A 67 8.84 -0.75 21.37
C LYS A 67 8.72 -0.92 19.87
N GLU A 68 9.58 -1.74 19.29
CA GLU A 68 9.55 -2.05 17.86
C GLU A 68 8.27 -2.80 17.47
N ALA A 69 7.82 -3.77 18.26
CA ALA A 69 6.54 -4.43 18.04
C ALA A 69 5.36 -3.44 18.04
N THR A 70 5.37 -2.48 18.97
CA THR A 70 4.34 -1.43 19.04
C THR A 70 4.39 -0.52 17.80
N GLU A 71 5.60 -0.16 17.36
CA GLU A 71 5.81 0.63 16.14
C GLU A 71 5.35 -0.10 14.89
N PHE A 72 5.65 -1.39 14.76
CA PHE A 72 5.18 -2.24 13.67
C PHE A 72 3.65 -2.24 13.59
N ILE A 73 2.96 -2.54 14.70
CA ILE A 73 1.48 -2.54 14.75
C ILE A 73 0.90 -1.17 14.41
N LYS A 74 1.52 -0.09 14.91
CA LYS A 74 1.10 1.28 14.59
C LYS A 74 1.16 1.55 13.09
N TRP A 75 2.24 1.16 12.42
CA TRP A 75 2.38 1.39 10.98
C TRP A 75 1.46 0.51 10.13
N VAL A 76 1.22 -0.74 10.53
CA VAL A 76 0.21 -1.59 9.90
C VAL A 76 -1.18 -0.94 9.96
N ASN A 77 -1.57 -0.41 11.12
CA ASN A 77 -2.84 0.30 11.30
C ASN A 77 -2.92 1.57 10.44
N ASN A 78 -1.81 2.32 10.36
CA ASN A 78 -1.74 3.53 9.54
C ASN A 78 -1.89 3.20 8.04
N VAL A 79 -1.22 2.16 7.53
CA VAL A 79 -1.37 1.71 6.14
C VAL A 79 -2.83 1.36 5.85
N GLN A 80 -3.46 0.56 6.71
CA GLN A 80 -4.87 0.17 6.57
C GLN A 80 -5.79 1.40 6.52
N LYS A 81 -5.65 2.34 7.45
CA LYS A 81 -6.47 3.57 7.52
C LYS A 81 -6.27 4.46 6.30
N SER A 82 -5.02 4.66 5.89
CA SER A 82 -4.68 5.49 4.74
C SER A 82 -5.23 4.89 3.45
N MET A 83 -5.15 3.56 3.28
CA MET A 83 -5.77 2.86 2.15
C MET A 83 -7.30 2.98 2.16
N HIS A 84 -7.94 2.78 3.31
CA HIS A 84 -9.40 2.89 3.41
C HIS A 84 -9.90 4.30 3.09
N LYS A 85 -9.22 5.32 3.62
CA LYS A 85 -9.50 6.72 3.31
C LYS A 85 -9.30 7.02 1.81
N TYR A 86 -8.19 6.55 1.23
CA TYR A 86 -7.90 6.72 -0.19
C TYR A 86 -9.01 6.12 -1.06
N VAL A 87 -9.44 4.89 -0.79
CA VAL A 87 -10.52 4.22 -1.54
C VAL A 87 -11.87 4.91 -1.35
N SER A 88 -12.13 5.51 -0.19
CA SER A 88 -13.37 6.27 0.04
C SER A 88 -13.46 7.56 -0.78
N GLU A 89 -12.30 8.16 -1.12
CA GLU A 89 -12.20 9.42 -1.85
C GLU A 89 -11.96 9.22 -3.35
N HIS A 90 -11.46 8.05 -3.77
CA HIS A 90 -11.16 7.74 -5.16
C HIS A 90 -11.87 6.45 -5.61
N SER A 91 -12.64 6.54 -6.69
CA SER A 91 -13.32 5.40 -7.32
C SER A 91 -12.40 4.53 -8.20
N SER A 92 -11.13 4.92 -8.35
CA SER A 92 -10.16 4.20 -9.19
C SER A 92 -9.43 3.13 -8.39
N TYR A 93 -9.79 1.86 -8.65
CA TYR A 93 -9.28 0.68 -7.95
C TYR A 93 -7.86 0.24 -8.35
N SER A 94 -7.24 0.86 -9.37
CA SER A 94 -5.96 0.43 -9.96
C SER A 94 -4.87 1.50 -9.85
N ASP A 95 -4.66 2.07 -8.66
CA ASP A 95 -3.47 2.88 -8.37
C ASP A 95 -2.32 1.98 -7.86
N ASN A 96 -1.13 2.17 -8.41
CA ASN A 96 0.12 1.53 -7.97
C ASN A 96 0.34 1.64 -6.46
N LYS A 97 -0.11 2.75 -5.85
CA LYS A 97 -0.03 2.97 -4.39
C LYS A 97 -0.88 1.97 -3.61
N LEU A 98 -2.09 1.67 -4.09
CA LEU A 98 -2.94 0.67 -3.46
C LEU A 98 -2.34 -0.73 -3.56
N VAL A 99 -1.76 -1.08 -4.72
CA VAL A 99 -1.06 -2.36 -4.89
C VAL A 99 0.12 -2.47 -3.93
N ARG A 100 0.92 -1.40 -3.78
CA ARG A 100 2.03 -1.35 -2.81
C ARG A 100 1.52 -1.48 -1.37
N GLY A 101 0.45 -0.79 -1.02
CA GLY A 101 -0.19 -0.89 0.30
C GLY A 101 -0.71 -2.30 0.60
N GLN A 102 -1.39 -2.92 -0.36
CA GLN A 102 -1.85 -4.30 -0.26
C GLN A 102 -0.68 -5.25 -0.02
N LYS A 103 0.44 -5.07 -0.74
CA LYS A 103 1.61 -5.92 -0.55
C LYS A 103 2.21 -5.81 0.85
N LEU A 104 2.25 -4.59 1.41
CA LEU A 104 2.69 -4.39 2.79
C LEU A 104 1.73 -5.06 3.78
N MET A 105 0.41 -4.98 3.56
CA MET A 105 -0.57 -5.66 4.41
C MET A 105 -0.43 -7.19 4.37
N GLU A 106 -0.15 -7.77 3.21
CA GLU A 106 0.12 -9.22 3.09
C GLU A 106 1.34 -9.64 3.93
N ILE A 107 2.46 -8.91 3.80
CA ILE A 107 3.67 -9.16 4.57
C ILE A 107 3.38 -9.03 6.06
N ALA A 108 2.68 -7.98 6.45
CA ALA A 108 2.32 -7.74 7.84
C ALA A 108 1.44 -8.86 8.41
N MET A 109 0.44 -9.32 7.67
CA MET A 109 -0.47 -10.36 8.14
C MET A 109 0.25 -11.68 8.34
N LYS A 110 1.06 -12.11 7.35
CA LYS A 110 1.90 -13.31 7.48
C LYS A 110 2.78 -13.26 8.74
N ARG A 111 3.36 -12.09 9.03
CA ARG A 111 4.19 -11.92 10.21
C ARG A 111 3.39 -12.07 11.50
N LEU A 112 2.23 -11.41 11.60
CA LEU A 112 1.38 -11.45 12.79
C LEU A 112 0.83 -12.86 13.03
N GLU A 113 0.45 -13.58 11.99
CA GLU A 113 0.03 -14.99 12.08
C GLU A 113 1.15 -15.87 12.65
N LYS A 114 2.39 -15.70 12.15
CA LYS A 114 3.56 -16.43 12.67
C LYS A 114 3.83 -16.14 14.14
N GLU A 115 3.79 -14.87 14.53
CA GLU A 115 3.97 -14.47 15.94
C GLU A 115 2.88 -15.04 16.84
N PHE A 116 1.62 -14.97 16.40
CA PHE A 116 0.51 -15.53 17.15
C PHE A 116 0.69 -17.04 17.37
N TYR A 117 1.06 -17.77 16.32
CA TYR A 117 1.38 -19.18 16.43
C TYR A 117 2.53 -19.44 17.40
N GLN A 118 3.63 -18.68 17.29
CA GLN A 118 4.80 -18.83 18.15
C GLN A 118 4.46 -18.59 19.62
N ILE A 119 3.71 -17.53 19.93
CA ILE A 119 3.25 -17.23 21.30
C ILE A 119 2.41 -18.39 21.83
N LEU A 120 1.46 -18.89 21.04
CA LEU A 120 0.63 -20.02 21.47
C LEU A 120 1.45 -21.31 21.67
N SER A 121 2.42 -21.59 20.79
CA SER A 121 3.26 -22.78 20.90
C SER A 121 4.19 -22.73 22.12
N THR A 122 4.77 -21.56 22.43
CA THR A 122 5.63 -21.40 23.61
C THR A 122 4.83 -21.60 24.89
N ASN A 123 3.60 -21.08 24.96
CA ASN A 123 2.72 -21.31 26.10
C ASN A 123 2.36 -22.79 26.29
N ARG A 124 2.20 -23.57 25.21
CA ARG A 124 2.00 -25.03 25.31
C ARG A 124 3.22 -25.75 25.91
N ALA A 125 4.44 -25.36 25.54
CA ALA A 125 5.65 -25.95 26.12
C ALA A 125 5.77 -25.69 27.64
N HIS A 126 5.18 -24.60 28.14
CA HIS A 126 5.08 -24.32 29.58
C HIS A 126 3.93 -25.05 30.28
N LEU A 127 2.99 -25.64 29.54
CA LEU A 127 1.84 -26.39 30.06
C LEU A 127 2.04 -27.91 30.03
N ASP A 128 3.13 -28.41 29.45
CA ASP A 128 3.64 -29.77 29.67
C ASP A 128 4.80 -29.73 30.69
N PRO A 129 4.53 -29.67 32.01
CA PRO A 129 5.39 -30.36 32.92
C PRO A 129 5.07 -31.86 32.74
N VAL A 130 5.83 -32.55 31.90
CA VAL A 130 6.16 -33.95 32.23
C VAL A 130 6.99 -33.89 33.52
N ASN A 131 6.25 -33.73 34.61
CA ASN A 131 6.72 -33.76 35.96
C ASN A 131 6.99 -35.22 36.30
N PHE A 132 8.20 -35.43 36.83
CA PHE A 132 8.73 -36.59 37.54
C PHE A 132 9.41 -37.70 36.73
N CYS A 133 10.75 -37.68 36.82
CA CYS A 133 11.55 -38.88 37.00
C CYS A 133 10.95 -39.78 38.09
N PHE A 134 10.87 -41.08 37.83
CA PHE A 134 11.47 -42.17 38.62
C PHE A 134 11.69 -43.38 37.72
#